data_AF-U1NXG6-F1
#
_entry.id   AF-U1NXG6-F1
#
_cell.length_a   1.000
_cell.length_b   1.000
_cell.length_c   1.000
_cell.angle_alpha   90.00
_cell.angle_beta   90.00
_cell.angle_gamma   90.00
#
_symmetry.space_group_name_H-M   'P 1'
#
loop_
_entity.id
_entity.type
_entity.pdbx_description
1 polymer ?
#
loop_
_entity_poly.entity_id
_entity_poly.type
_entity_poly.pdbx_seq_one_letter_code
_entity_poly.pdbx_strand_id
1 'polypeptide(L)' 'MTQDPITTIDLADVQTNAGDFHDVGVAIYPSWVMIEDDTGVRWIARDTVSEIFERE' A
#
# COMPACT_ATOMS: atom_id res chain seq x y z
N MET A 1 2.60 14.17 -13.96
CA MET A 1 1.56 14.59 -13.01
C MET A 1 1.67 13.67 -11.82
N THR A 2 2.17 14.17 -10.69
CA THR A 2 2.14 13.41 -9.44
C THR A 2 0.67 13.44 -8.99
N GLN A 3 -0.01 12.31 -9.08
CA GLN A 3 -1.36 12.22 -8.53
C GLN A 3 -1.24 12.23 -7.02
N ASP A 4 -2.11 12.97 -6.32
CA ASP A 4 -2.19 12.87 -4.87
C ASP A 4 -2.75 11.48 -4.47
N PRO A 5 -2.28 10.91 -3.35
CA PRO A 5 -2.88 9.70 -2.82
C PRO A 5 -4.34 9.97 -2.43
N ILE A 6 -5.22 9.02 -2.75
CA ILE A 6 -6.63 9.02 -2.36
C ILE A 6 -6.72 8.88 -0.83
N THR A 7 -5.87 8.03 -0.26
CA THR A 7 -5.75 7.86 1.19
C THR A 7 -4.32 7.44 1.53
N THR A 8 -3.90 7.80 2.73
CA THR A 8 -2.60 7.42 3.30
C THR A 8 -2.86 6.83 4.67
N ILE A 9 -2.23 5.69 4.95
CA ILE A 9 -2.36 4.93 6.18
C ILE A 9 -0.95 4.74 6.73
N ASP A 10 -0.68 5.21 7.94
CA ASP A 10 0.66 5.14 8.54
C ASP A 10 1.08 3.71 8.91
N LEU A 11 0.12 2.85 9.28
CA LEU A 11 0.38 1.45 9.62
C LEU A 11 -0.76 0.54 9.14
N ALA A 12 -0.45 -0.37 8.23
CA ALA A 12 -1.42 -1.29 7.64
C ALA A 12 -0.81 -2.65 7.31
N ASP A 13 -1.70 -3.63 7.17
CA ASP A 13 -1.42 -4.90 6.52
C ASP A 13 -1.99 -4.87 5.10
N VAL A 14 -1.15 -5.18 4.10
CA VAL A 14 -1.55 -5.23 2.69
C VAL A 14 -1.44 -6.66 2.18
N GLN A 15 -2.58 -7.26 1.85
CA GLN A 15 -2.59 -8.55 1.15
C GLN A 15 -2.53 -8.34 -0.35
N THR A 16 -1.60 -9.02 -1.02
CA THR A 16 -1.49 -9.03 -2.47
C THR A 16 -1.49 -10.45 -3.00
N ASN A 17 -1.78 -10.61 -4.29
CA ASN A 17 -1.71 -11.91 -4.95
C ASN A 17 -0.30 -12.55 -4.95
N ALA A 18 0.75 -11.75 -4.70
CA ALA A 18 2.13 -12.22 -4.68
C ALA A 18 2.70 -12.43 -3.27
N GLY A 19 1.95 -12.06 -2.23
CA GLY A 19 2.38 -12.12 -0.84
C GLY A 19 1.87 -10.93 -0.02
N ASP A 20 1.97 -11.08 1.30
CA ASP A 20 1.42 -10.14 2.27
C ASP A 20 2.52 -9.22 2.81
N PHE A 21 2.15 -7.95 3.04
CA PHE A 21 2.98 -6.95 3.71
C PHE A 21 2.34 -6.64 5.06
N HIS A 22 3.15 -6.70 6.12
CA HIS A 22 2.69 -6.48 7.48
C HIS A 22 3.44 -5.30 8.10
N ASP A 23 2.73 -4.51 8.91
CA ASP A 23 3.30 -3.35 9.62
C ASP A 23 3.98 -2.34 8.67
N VAL A 24 3.29 -1.96 7.59
CA VAL A 24 3.81 -1.05 6.56
C VAL A 24 2.97 0.22 6.43
N GLY A 25 3.62 1.32 6.07
CA GLY A 25 2.93 2.54 5.62
C GLY A 25 2.38 2.35 4.21
N VAL A 26 1.18 2.85 3.94
CA VAL A 26 0.49 2.63 2.66
C VAL A 26 -0.09 3.93 2.15
N ALA A 27 0.21 4.28 0.90
CA ALA A 27 -0.46 5.36 0.19
C ALA A 27 -1.18 4.80 -1.04
N ILE A 28 -2.50 4.97 -1.06
CA ILE A 28 -3.36 4.42 -2.09
C ILE A 28 -3.61 5.47 -3.17
N TYR A 29 -3.18 5.18 -4.39
CA TYR A 29 -3.42 6.00 -5.58
C TYR A 29 -4.53 5.40 -6.46
N PRO A 30 -5.01 6.10 -7.50
CA PRO A 30 -6.06 5.60 -8.38
C PRO A 30 -5.70 4.30 -9.09
N SER A 31 -4.44 4.14 -9.53
CA SER A 31 -3.97 2.97 -10.29
C SER A 31 -2.88 2.18 -9.58
N TRP A 32 -2.30 2.72 -8.51
CA TRP A 32 -1.14 2.18 -7.83
C TRP A 32 -1.35 2.21 -6.32
N VAL A 33 -0.67 1.32 -5.61
CA VAL A 33 -0.53 1.39 -4.16
C VAL A 33 0.96 1.49 -3.88
N MET A 34 1.33 2.51 -3.12
CA MET A 34 2.67 2.66 -2.58
C MET A 34 2.68 2.04 -1.20
N ILE A 35 3.65 1.17 -0.97
CA ILE A 35 3.91 0.52 0.31
C ILE A 35 5.30 0.99 0.75
N GLU A 36 5.39 1.55 1.94
CA GLU A 36 6.63 1.98 2.57
C GLU A 36 6.89 1.11 3.81
N ASP A 37 8.03 0.44 3.81
CA ASP A 37 8.51 -0.38 4.92
C ASP A 37 9.94 0.04 5.30
N ASP A 38 10.50 -0.50 6.39
CA ASP A 38 11.89 -0.21 6.81
C ASP A 38 12.95 -0.48 5.73
N THR A 39 12.64 -1.34 4.75
CA THR A 39 13.53 -1.62 3.61
C THR A 39 13.39 -0.62 2.46
N GLY A 40 12.35 0.21 2.46
CA GLY A 40 12.12 1.29 1.49
C GLY A 40 10.71 1.29 0.90
N VAL A 41 10.57 1.95 -0.26
CA VAL A 41 9.28 2.16 -0.92
C VAL A 41 9.09 1.20 -2.09
N ARG A 42 7.93 0.56 -2.16
CA ARG A 42 7.50 -0.33 -3.23
C ARG A 42 6.21 0.17 -3.86
N TRP A 43 6.13 0.07 -5.18
CA TRP A 43 4.95 0.43 -5.94
C TRP A 43 4.36 -0.83 -6.57
N ILE A 44 3.09 -1.09 -6.26
CA ILE A 44 2.35 -2.22 -6.81
C ILE A 44 1.09 -1.73 -7.51
N ALA A 45 0.66 -2.46 -8.53
CA ALA A 45 -0.58 -2.13 -9.23
C ALA A 45 -1.76 -2.36 -8.29
N ARG A 46 -2.72 -1.44 -8.27
CA ARG A 46 -3.88 -1.55 -7.37
C ARG A 46 -4.70 -2.83 -7.61
N ASP A 47 -4.73 -3.30 -8.85
CA ASP A 47 -5.39 -4.54 -9.25
C ASP A 47 -4.79 -5.80 -8.58
N THR A 48 -3.53 -5.73 -8.14
CA THR A 48 -2.84 -6.86 -7.47
C THR A 48 -3.08 -6.90 -5.96
N VAL A 49 -3.64 -5.83 -5.40
CA VAL A 49 -3.98 -5.73 -3.98
C VAL A 49 -5.36 -6.34 -3.76
N SER A 50 -5.41 -7.35 -2.90
CA SER A 50 -6.66 -8.01 -2.54
C SER A 50 -7.37 -7.25 -1.43
N GLU A 51 -6.66 -6.92 -0.35
CA GLU A 51 -7.23 -6.24 0.81
C GLU A 51 -6.16 -5.39 1.54
N ILE A 52 -6.59 -4.30 2.17
CA ILE A 52 -5.75 -3.43 3.01
C ILE A 52 -6.47 -3.26 4.34
N PHE A 53 -5.78 -3.59 5.43
CA PHE A 53 -6.28 -3.42 6.79
C PHE A 53 -5.48 -2.35 7.50
N GLU A 54 -6.15 -1.29 7.96
CA GLU A 54 -5.53 -0.33 8.87
C GLU A 54 -5.33 -0.97 10.24
N ARG A 55 -4.16 -0.76 10.85
CA ARG A 55 -3.89 -1.20 12.23
C ARG A 55 -4.09 -0.03 13.19
N GLU A 56 -5.00 -0.22 14.15
CA GLU A 56 -5.25 0.70 15.28
C GLU A 56 -4.21 0.54 16.41
#